data_AF-A0A564KMW0-F1
#
_entry.id   AF-A0A564KMW0-F1
#
_cell.length_a   1.000
_cell.length_b   1.000
_cell.length_c   1.000
_cell.angle_alpha   90.00
_cell.angle_beta   90.00
_cell.angle_gamma   90.00
#
_symmetry.space_group_name_H-M   'P 1'
#
loop_
_entity.id
_entity.type
_entity.pdbx_description
1 polymer ?
#
loop_
_entity_poly.entity_id
_entity_poly.type
_entity_poly.pdbx_seq_one_letter_code
_entity_poly.pdbx_strand_id
1 'polypeptide(L)' 'MTIAERLRQEGRQEEALRIACLFLEQGFEHELVRVVCQLSDDDMKMLQTQVAASSAR' A
#
# COMPACT_ATOMS: atom_id res chain seq x y z
N MET A 1 -13.99 16.57 -10.25
CA MET A 1 -13.83 15.14 -9.94
C MET A 1 -15.20 14.57 -9.59
N THR A 2 -15.61 13.52 -10.28
CA THR A 2 -16.90 12.83 -10.14
C THR A 2 -16.79 11.64 -9.19
N ILE A 3 -17.92 11.18 -8.64
CA ILE A 3 -17.97 10.02 -7.71
C ILE A 3 -17.38 8.76 -8.36
N ALA A 4 -17.58 8.57 -9.67
CA ALA A 4 -17.01 7.44 -10.42
C ALA A 4 -15.48 7.47 -10.51
N GLU A 5 -14.88 8.66 -10.63
CA GLU A 5 -13.42 8.81 -10.64
C GLU A 5 -12.82 8.51 -9.27
N ARG A 6 -13.51 8.89 -8.18
CA ARG A 6 -13.10 8.58 -6.81
C ARG A 6 -13.12 7.08 -6.55
N LEU A 7 -14.22 6.39 -6.87
CA LEU A 7 -14.33 4.94 -6.70
C LEU A 7 -13.27 4.16 -7.51
N ARG A 8 -12.96 4.60 -8.73
CA ARG A 8 -11.87 4.02 -9.52
C ARG A 8 -10.50 4.24 -8.91
N GLN A 9 -10.28 5.40 -8.28
CA GLN A 9 -9.01 5.73 -7.67
C GLN A 9 -8.82 4.97 -6.35
N GLU A 10 -9.87 4.88 -5.54
CA GLU A 10 -9.91 4.06 -4.32
C GLU A 10 -9.67 2.58 -4.62
N GLY A 11 -10.31 2.02 -5.64
CA GLY A 11 -10.10 0.62 -6.03
C GLY A 11 -8.66 0.32 -6.46
N ARG A 12 -8.03 1.23 -7.23
CA ARG A 12 -6.61 1.10 -7.62
C ARG A 12 -5.67 1.24 -6.43
N GLN A 13 -5.97 2.14 -5.51
CA GLN A 13 -5.16 2.32 -4.31
C GLN A 13 -5.24 1.08 -3.42
N GLU A 14 -6.41 0.46 -3.30
CA GLU A 14 -6.58 -0.78 -2.54
C GLU A 14 -5.78 -1.94 -3.14
N GLU A 15 -5.77 -2.11 -4.46
CA GLU A 15 -4.91 -3.12 -5.13
C GLU A 15 -3.42 -2.83 -4.93
N ALA A 16 -2.98 -1.57 -5.05
CA ALA A 16 -1.60 -1.19 -4.84
C ALA A 16 -1.12 -1.49 -3.41
N LEU A 17 -1.98 -1.22 -2.40
CA LEU A 17 -1.70 -1.53 -1.00
C LEU A 17 -1.59 -3.05 -0.75
N ARG A 18 -2.46 -3.86 -1.38
CA ARG A 18 -2.39 -5.33 -1.26
C ARG A 18 -1.09 -5.89 -1.83
N ILE A 19 -0.68 -5.41 -3.00
CA ILE A 19 0.58 -5.82 -3.65
C ILE A 19 1.77 -5.38 -2.79
N ALA A 20 1.72 -4.17 -2.25
CA ALA A 20 2.76 -3.65 -1.36
C ALA A 20 2.91 -4.49 -0.09
N CYS A 21 1.80 -4.87 0.56
CA CYS A 21 1.83 -5.82 1.69
C CYS A 21 2.54 -7.12 1.31
N LEU A 22 2.16 -7.72 0.18
CA LEU A 22 2.74 -8.98 -0.31
C LEU A 22 4.25 -8.87 -0.53
N PHE A 23 4.73 -7.76 -1.07
CA PHE A 23 6.16 -7.53 -1.23
C PHE A 23 6.88 -7.32 0.10
N LEU A 24 6.29 -6.57 1.04
CA LEU A 24 6.87 -6.41 2.37
C LEU A 24 6.93 -7.74 3.14
N GLU A 25 5.92 -8.58 3.03
CA GLU A 25 5.90 -9.93 3.62
C GLU A 25 6.96 -10.86 3.00
N GLN A 26 7.26 -10.70 1.71
CA GLN A 26 8.34 -11.43 1.04
C GLN A 26 9.74 -10.89 1.37
N GLY A 27 9.84 -9.80 2.14
CA GLY A 27 11.10 -9.20 2.57
C GLY A 27 11.70 -8.23 1.55
N PHE A 28 10.90 -7.70 0.61
CA PHE A 28 11.36 -6.66 -0.31
C PHE A 28 11.57 -5.32 0.41
N GLU A 29 12.50 -4.53 -0.14
CA GLU A 29 12.82 -3.21 0.40
C GLU A 29 11.65 -2.24 0.26
N HIS A 30 11.39 -1.47 1.32
CA HIS A 30 10.32 -0.47 1.37
C HIS A 30 10.39 0.55 0.23
N GLU A 31 11.60 0.92 -0.20
CA GLU A 31 11.80 1.87 -1.30
C GLU A 31 11.39 1.27 -2.65
N LEU A 32 11.74 0.00 -2.91
CA LEU A 32 11.28 -0.72 -4.09
C LEU A 32 9.75 -0.82 -4.11
N VAL A 33 9.16 -1.23 -2.99
CA VAL A 33 7.70 -1.36 -2.85
C VAL A 33 7.00 -0.03 -3.11
N ARG A 34 7.52 1.08 -2.56
CA ARG A 34 6.98 2.42 -2.79
C ARG A 34 6.97 2.77 -4.28
N VAL A 35 8.09 2.56 -4.97
CA VAL A 35 8.25 2.93 -6.39
C VAL A 35 7.36 2.06 -7.28
N VAL A 36 7.34 0.74 -7.05
CA VAL A 36 6.57 -0.20 -7.88
C VAL A 36 5.07 -0.01 -7.68
N CYS A 37 4.62 0.19 -6.44
CA CYS A 37 3.21 0.40 -6.12
C CYS A 37 2.77 1.87 -6.26
N GLN A 38 3.67 2.77 -6.66
CA GLN A 38 3.43 4.22 -6.80
C GLN A 38 2.76 4.82 -5.56
N LEU A 39 3.22 4.40 -4.38
CA LEU A 39 2.65 4.82 -3.09
C LEU A 39 3.26 6.14 -2.64
N SER A 40 2.45 6.97 -1.98
CA SER A 40 2.95 8.16 -1.31
C SER A 40 3.70 7.78 -0.02
N ASP A 41 4.47 8.73 0.51
CA ASP A 41 5.09 8.62 1.83
C ASP A 41 4.07 8.29 2.93
N ASP A 42 2.89 8.90 2.87
CA ASP A 42 1.81 8.67 3.84
C ASP A 42 1.21 7.27 3.72
N ASP A 43 1.01 6.77 2.49
CA ASP A 43 0.51 5.41 2.26
C ASP A 43 1.49 4.36 2.81
N MET A 44 2.80 4.58 2.62
CA MET A 44 3.84 3.69 3.15
C MET A 44 3.86 3.67 4.69
N LYS A 45 3.64 4.81 5.35
CA LYS A 45 3.53 4.85 6.82
C LYS A 45 2.30 4.10 7.33
N MET A 46 1.17 4.23 6.64
CA MET A 46 -0.04 3.47 6.98
C MET A 46 0.17 1.98 6.80
N LEU A 47 0.81 1.56 5.71
CA LEU A 47 1.20 0.17 5.45
C LEU A 47 2.09 -0.41 6.54
N GLN A 48 3.18 0.29 6.90
CA GLN A 48 4.09 -0.15 7.96
C GLN A 48 3.38 -0.29 9.30
N THR A 49 2.45 0.63 9.62
CA THR A 49 1.67 0.57 10.85
C THR A 49 0.74 -0.65 10.86
N GLN A 50 0.12 -0.99 9.73
CA GLN A 50 -0.76 -2.16 9.60
C GLN A 50 0.00 -3.49 9.61
N VAL A 51 1.17 -3.55 8.97
CA VAL A 51 2.05 -4.74 8.97
C VAL A 51 2.61 -4.97 10.38
N ALA A 52 3.08 -3.92 11.07
CA ALA A 52 3.55 -4.02 12.45
C ALA A 52 2.45 -4.47 13.42
N ALA A 53 1.21 -3.98 13.24
CA ALA A 53 0.06 -4.40 14.04
C ALA A 53 -0.35 -5.86 13.76
N SER A 54 -0.16 -6.34 12.52
CA SER A 54 -0.47 -7.72 12.14
C SER A 54 0.60 -8.72 12.57
N SER A 55 1.87 -8.30 12.61
CA SER A 55 3.00 -9.13 13.08
C SER A 55 3.05 -9.32 14.60
N ALA A 56 2.24 -8.58 15.37
CA ALA A 56 2.15 -8.67 16.83
C ALA A 56 1.10 -9.68 17.34
N ARG A 57 0.51 -10.50 16.45
CA ARG A 57 -0.46 -11.55 16.78
C ARG A 57 0.13 -12.94 16.61
#